data_AF-A0A2E7DH49-F1
#
_entry.id   AF-A0A2E7DH49-F1
#
_cell.length_a   1.000
_cell.length_b   1.000
_cell.length_c   1.000
_cell.angle_alpha   90.00
_cell.angle_beta   90.00
_cell.angle_gamma   90.00
#
_symmetry.space_group_name_H-M   'P 1'
#
loop_
_entity.id
_entity.type
_entity.pdbx_description
1 polymer ?
#
loop_
_entity_poly.entity_id
_entity_poly.type
_entity_poly.pdbx_seq_one_letter_code
_entity_poly.pdbx_strand_id
1 'polypeptide(L)'
;MTLDDSARDKMTKARYAGLPTFMRAPYVESLDGLDIALIGVPFDGGLTNRPGARHGPREVRNLSSMMRLANSSNRIEPYELVRIADVGDAYVEKPYHLEPAHDEIQRAFEPIKDAGVTPLAVGGDHSISLPILRVMGRIEPVGLIHIDAHCDTGDEYYGSRFHHGAPFSRAVEEGVLDPERTVQIGIRGTLNDLNQWKFSYDHGMRVIRMDEVRQMGIESVIKEARRVVGDGPTYLSFDIDALDPAYAPGTGTPEIGGFTSYEGQLLVRGLLGVNLIGADLVEVSPPFDHAHLTSLAGASLMFEILCILADAVSRR
;
A
#
# COMPACT_ATOMS: atom_id res chain seq x y z
N MET A 1 21.80 10.58 9.88
CA MET A 1 22.73 10.91 8.78
C MET A 1 22.01 10.51 7.51
N THR A 2 21.71 11.48 6.66
CA THR A 2 21.12 11.30 5.31
C THR A 2 21.99 10.38 4.46
N LEU A 3 21.50 9.91 3.30
CA LEU A 3 22.27 8.99 2.42
C LEU A 3 23.74 9.40 2.32
N ASP A 4 24.67 8.47 2.59
CA ASP A 4 26.07 8.76 2.36
C ASP A 4 26.35 8.96 0.85
N ASP A 5 27.45 9.65 0.53
CA ASP A 5 27.80 10.01 -0.85
C ASP A 5 27.95 8.78 -1.76
N SER A 6 28.33 7.62 -1.22
CA SER A 6 28.49 6.36 -1.96
C SER A 6 27.13 5.73 -2.31
N ALA A 7 26.17 5.77 -1.39
CA ALA A 7 24.80 5.34 -1.63
C ALA A 7 24.11 6.26 -2.65
N ARG A 8 24.30 7.57 -2.52
CA ARG A 8 23.79 8.57 -3.48
C ARG A 8 24.39 8.37 -4.87
N ASP A 9 25.70 8.13 -4.98
CA ASP A 9 26.37 7.84 -6.24
C ASP A 9 25.76 6.61 -6.94
N LYS A 10 25.51 5.51 -6.21
CA LYS A 10 24.88 4.31 -6.77
C LYS A 10 23.49 4.59 -7.34
N MET A 11 22.66 5.39 -6.67
CA MET A 11 21.31 5.73 -7.13
C MET A 11 21.30 6.61 -8.39
N THR A 12 22.39 7.34 -8.67
CA THR A 12 22.50 8.26 -9.82
C THR A 12 23.20 7.66 -11.04
N LYS A 13 23.87 6.50 -10.89
CA LYS A 13 24.44 5.75 -12.02
C LYS A 13 23.38 5.29 -13.03
N ALA A 14 23.83 4.80 -14.18
CA ALA A 14 22.98 4.24 -15.21
C ALA A 14 21.91 3.31 -14.62
N ARG A 15 20.64 3.60 -14.91
CA ARG A 15 19.47 3.01 -14.21
C ARG A 15 19.20 1.55 -14.56
N TYR A 16 19.73 1.09 -15.69
CA TYR A 16 19.68 -0.31 -16.10
C TYR A 16 20.73 -1.20 -15.41
N ALA A 17 21.55 -0.65 -14.51
CA ALA A 17 22.67 -1.36 -13.88
C ALA A 17 22.59 -1.31 -12.34
N GLY A 18 23.24 -2.30 -11.71
CA GLY A 18 23.24 -2.50 -10.27
C GLY A 18 22.21 -3.54 -9.83
N LEU A 19 22.20 -3.84 -8.53
CA LEU A 19 21.20 -4.73 -7.94
C LEU A 19 19.85 -4.00 -7.87
N PRO A 20 18.73 -4.62 -8.29
CA PRO A 20 17.41 -3.99 -8.29
C PRO A 20 16.76 -4.07 -6.90
N THR A 21 17.13 -3.16 -6.00
CA THR A 21 16.40 -2.87 -4.76
C THR A 21 15.33 -1.81 -5.00
N PHE A 22 14.36 -1.67 -4.09
CA PHE A 22 13.35 -0.61 -4.19
C PHE A 22 14.01 0.76 -4.26
N MET A 23 13.66 1.51 -5.32
CA MET A 23 14.21 2.82 -5.66
C MET A 23 15.73 2.85 -5.82
N ARG A 24 16.39 1.68 -5.94
CA ARG A 24 17.85 1.51 -5.82
C ARG A 24 18.41 1.98 -4.48
N ALA A 25 17.58 2.00 -3.43
CA ALA A 25 18.00 2.30 -2.07
C ALA A 25 18.99 1.24 -1.56
N PRO A 26 19.82 1.56 -0.54
CA PRO A 26 20.68 0.56 0.08
C PRO A 26 19.86 -0.64 0.58
N TYR A 27 20.39 -1.85 0.38
CA TYR A 27 19.89 -3.04 1.05
C TYR A 27 20.56 -3.15 2.43
N VAL A 28 19.77 -3.31 3.48
CA VAL A 28 20.26 -3.48 4.85
C VAL A 28 19.48 -4.60 5.54
N GLU A 29 20.16 -5.36 6.39
CA GLU A 29 19.53 -6.37 7.25
C GLU A 29 19.23 -5.85 8.65
N SER A 30 19.93 -4.79 9.09
CA SER A 30 19.69 -4.14 10.37
C SER A 30 18.71 -2.97 10.21
N LEU A 31 17.78 -2.87 11.16
CA LEU A 31 16.85 -1.76 11.33
C LEU A 31 17.46 -0.60 12.13
N ASP A 32 18.69 -0.76 12.64
CA ASP A 32 19.33 0.20 13.54
C ASP A 32 19.48 1.57 12.87
N GLY A 33 18.77 2.55 13.43
CA GLY A 33 18.77 3.88 12.88
C GLY A 33 18.19 3.93 11.46
N LEU A 34 17.23 3.08 11.15
CA LEU A 34 16.36 3.27 9.99
C LEU A 34 15.14 4.08 10.43
N ASP A 35 14.61 4.92 9.53
CA ASP A 35 13.38 5.68 9.82
C ASP A 35 12.21 5.12 9.00
N ILE A 36 12.46 4.69 7.75
CA ILE A 36 11.50 3.98 6.88
C ILE A 36 12.11 2.71 6.30
N ALA A 37 11.40 1.60 6.42
CA ALA A 37 11.74 0.32 5.81
C ALA A 37 10.90 0.07 4.55
N LEU A 38 11.56 -0.12 3.40
CA LEU A 38 10.92 -0.59 2.17
C LEU A 38 10.95 -2.13 2.18
N ILE A 39 9.79 -2.77 2.22
CA ILE A 39 9.68 -4.22 2.39
C ILE A 39 8.75 -4.83 1.34
N GLY A 40 9.15 -5.95 0.74
CA GLY A 40 8.28 -6.72 -0.15
C GLY A 40 7.52 -7.80 0.63
N VAL A 41 6.28 -8.12 0.22
CA VAL A 41 5.51 -9.24 0.76
C VAL A 41 5.02 -10.11 -0.41
N PRO A 42 5.88 -10.99 -0.98
CA PRO A 42 5.58 -11.75 -2.19
C PRO A 42 4.64 -12.94 -1.91
N PHE A 43 3.37 -12.63 -1.58
CA PHE A 43 2.34 -13.58 -1.22
C PHE A 43 1.04 -13.29 -1.96
N ASP A 44 0.40 -14.31 -2.52
CA ASP A 44 -0.88 -14.17 -3.22
C ASP A 44 -1.85 -15.36 -2.95
N GLY A 45 -1.71 -15.97 -1.77
CA GLY A 45 -2.52 -17.12 -1.38
C GLY A 45 -3.97 -16.77 -1.07
N GLY A 46 -4.27 -15.50 -0.75
CA GLY A 46 -5.60 -15.00 -0.45
C GLY A 46 -6.43 -14.68 -1.69
N LEU A 47 -5.88 -14.79 -2.90
CA LEU A 47 -6.60 -14.54 -4.15
C LEU A 47 -7.64 -15.61 -4.46
N THR A 48 -8.80 -15.18 -4.93
CA THR A 48 -9.92 -16.07 -5.30
C THR A 48 -10.14 -16.19 -6.81
N ASN A 49 -9.40 -15.44 -7.63
CA ASN A 49 -9.59 -15.39 -9.09
C ASN A 49 -8.27 -15.53 -9.88
N ARG A 50 -7.56 -14.43 -10.17
CA ARG A 50 -6.37 -14.44 -11.03
C ARG A 50 -5.09 -14.28 -10.20
N PRO A 51 -4.25 -15.32 -10.05
CA PRO A 51 -3.03 -15.27 -9.23
C PRO A 51 -1.88 -14.54 -9.92
N GLY A 52 -0.78 -14.30 -9.21
CA GLY A 52 0.45 -13.73 -9.79
C GLY A 52 1.00 -12.54 -9.00
N ALA A 53 0.23 -12.01 -8.05
CA ALA A 53 0.65 -10.88 -7.23
C ALA A 53 1.89 -11.21 -6.37
N ARG A 54 2.20 -12.49 -6.12
CA ARG A 54 3.47 -12.90 -5.47
C ARG A 54 4.72 -12.43 -6.21
N HIS A 55 4.60 -12.08 -7.50
CA HIS A 55 5.70 -11.55 -8.31
C HIS A 55 5.79 -10.01 -8.29
N GLY A 56 4.75 -9.33 -7.78
CA GLY A 56 4.64 -7.88 -7.71
C GLY A 56 5.86 -7.19 -7.09
N PRO A 57 6.31 -7.56 -5.89
CA PRO A 57 7.43 -6.88 -5.23
C PRO A 57 8.71 -6.90 -6.06
N ARG A 58 8.96 -7.98 -6.80
CA ARG A 58 10.15 -8.10 -7.66
C ARG A 58 10.09 -7.16 -8.86
N GLU A 59 8.95 -7.08 -9.54
CA GLU A 59 8.84 -6.19 -10.70
C GLU A 59 8.71 -4.72 -10.29
N VAL A 60 8.08 -4.42 -9.15
CA VAL A 60 8.10 -3.05 -8.61
C VAL A 60 9.54 -2.64 -8.26
N ARG A 61 10.37 -3.50 -7.65
CA ARG A 61 11.81 -3.24 -7.48
C ARG A 61 12.49 -2.94 -8.80
N ASN A 62 12.31 -3.80 -9.80
CA ASN A 62 12.89 -3.63 -11.13
C ASN A 62 12.53 -2.25 -11.73
N LEU A 63 11.24 -1.93 -11.82
CA LEU A 63 10.73 -0.72 -12.46
C LEU A 63 10.97 0.55 -11.62
N SER A 64 11.14 0.42 -10.30
CA SER A 64 11.55 1.52 -9.42
C SER A 64 12.93 2.09 -9.74
N SER A 65 13.75 1.38 -10.52
CA SER A 65 15.00 1.90 -11.07
C SER A 65 14.80 3.16 -11.92
N MET A 66 13.58 3.45 -12.39
CA MET A 66 13.25 4.70 -13.09
C MET A 66 12.99 5.90 -12.17
N MET A 67 12.77 5.69 -10.87
CA MET A 67 12.46 6.76 -9.92
C MET A 67 13.67 7.63 -9.59
N ARG A 68 13.47 8.94 -9.47
CA ARG A 68 14.52 9.92 -9.14
C ARG A 68 14.52 10.21 -7.64
N LEU A 69 15.47 11.01 -7.19
CA LEU A 69 15.64 11.34 -5.76
C LEU A 69 14.65 12.38 -5.24
N ALA A 70 13.99 13.13 -6.13
CA ALA A 70 13.16 14.28 -5.79
C ALA A 70 11.82 14.20 -6.50
N ASN A 71 10.75 14.53 -5.77
CA ASN A 71 9.43 14.73 -6.34
C ASN A 71 9.33 16.15 -6.90
N SER A 72 9.07 16.28 -8.21
CA SER A 72 9.03 17.58 -8.88
C SER A 72 7.82 18.43 -8.48
N SER A 73 6.73 17.81 -8.03
CA SER A 73 5.46 18.49 -7.73
C SER A 73 5.44 19.10 -6.33
N ASN A 74 5.83 18.33 -5.31
CA ASN A 74 5.84 18.80 -3.92
C ASN A 74 7.25 19.16 -3.41
N ARG A 75 8.30 18.98 -4.23
CA ARG A 75 9.70 19.31 -3.93
C ARG A 75 10.33 18.49 -2.79
N ILE A 76 9.71 17.38 -2.38
CA ILE A 76 10.23 16.50 -1.34
C ILE A 76 11.36 15.64 -1.90
N GLU A 77 12.48 15.60 -1.17
CA GLU A 77 13.61 14.70 -1.38
C GLU A 77 13.65 13.72 -0.19
N PRO A 78 12.95 12.57 -0.24
CA PRO A 78 12.70 11.75 0.95
C PRO A 78 13.99 11.28 1.64
N TYR A 79 15.04 11.02 0.86
CA TYR A 79 16.34 10.58 1.34
C TYR A 79 17.20 11.67 2.01
N GLU A 80 16.83 12.95 1.83
CA GLU A 80 17.42 14.08 2.56
C GLU A 80 16.64 14.37 3.85
N LEU A 81 15.41 13.89 3.98
CA LEU A 81 14.59 14.07 5.17
C LEU A 81 14.85 12.99 6.23
N VAL A 82 14.90 11.73 5.80
CA VAL A 82 14.93 10.56 6.71
C VAL A 82 15.77 9.42 6.13
N ARG A 83 16.13 8.45 6.97
CA ARG A 83 16.92 7.27 6.58
C ARG A 83 15.98 6.18 6.05
N ILE A 84 16.23 5.78 4.80
CA ILE A 84 15.39 4.86 4.03
C ILE A 84 16.25 3.76 3.43
N ALA A 85 15.79 2.52 3.52
CA ALA A 85 16.50 1.36 2.98
C ALA A 85 15.51 0.27 2.57
N ASP A 86 15.93 -0.57 1.61
CA ASP A 86 15.25 -1.83 1.29
C ASP A 86 15.70 -2.88 2.31
N VAL A 87 14.75 -3.52 2.98
CA VAL A 87 15.00 -4.54 4.01
C VAL A 87 14.69 -5.96 3.51
N GLY A 88 14.51 -6.13 2.20
CA GLY A 88 14.20 -7.41 1.59
C GLY A 88 12.71 -7.74 1.65
N ASP A 89 12.41 -9.04 1.77
CA ASP A 89 11.05 -9.56 1.70
C ASP A 89 10.63 -10.20 3.04
N ALA A 90 9.34 -10.08 3.38
CA ALA A 90 8.68 -10.94 4.35
C ALA A 90 8.48 -12.33 3.73
N TYR A 91 9.33 -13.28 4.10
CA TYR A 91 9.29 -14.64 3.58
C TYR A 91 8.13 -15.44 4.18
N VAL A 92 7.31 -16.03 3.31
CA VAL A 92 6.23 -16.97 3.70
C VAL A 92 6.69 -18.39 3.40
N GLU A 93 6.88 -19.18 4.45
CA GLU A 93 7.30 -20.59 4.37
C GLU A 93 6.12 -21.53 4.15
N LYS A 94 4.92 -21.12 4.58
CA LYS A 94 3.69 -21.94 4.50
C LYS A 94 2.64 -21.34 3.56
N PRO A 95 2.96 -21.12 2.26
CA PRO A 95 2.08 -20.39 1.35
C PRO A 95 0.74 -21.09 1.03
N TYR A 96 0.56 -22.35 1.44
CA TYR A 96 -0.68 -23.11 1.24
C TYR A 96 -1.63 -23.08 2.45
N HIS A 97 -1.23 -22.45 3.55
CA HIS A 97 -2.03 -22.34 4.75
C HIS A 97 -2.15 -20.85 5.11
N LEU A 98 -3.33 -20.26 4.90
CA LEU A 98 -3.52 -18.81 5.00
C LEU A 98 -3.24 -18.27 6.39
N GLU A 99 -3.72 -18.94 7.45
CA GLU A 99 -3.51 -18.49 8.82
C GLU A 99 -2.02 -18.54 9.20
N PRO A 100 -1.29 -19.66 9.03
CA PRO A 100 0.16 -19.66 9.24
C PRO A 100 0.93 -18.67 8.36
N ALA A 101 0.51 -18.46 7.11
CA ALA A 101 1.14 -17.47 6.24
C ALA A 101 0.95 -16.04 6.77
N HIS A 102 -0.25 -15.70 7.25
CA HIS A 102 -0.51 -14.42 7.89
C HIS A 102 0.30 -14.25 9.18
N ASP A 103 0.44 -15.29 10.00
CA ASP A 103 1.29 -15.24 11.20
C ASP A 103 2.77 -15.01 10.83
N GLU A 104 3.25 -15.60 9.74
CA GLU A 104 4.61 -15.40 9.21
C GLU A 104 4.82 -13.95 8.74
N ILE A 105 3.86 -13.39 8.02
CA ILE A 105 3.88 -11.99 7.60
C ILE A 105 3.88 -11.07 8.83
N GLN A 106 2.98 -11.31 9.80
CA GLN A 106 2.93 -10.51 11.03
C GLN A 106 4.28 -10.50 11.75
N ARG A 107 4.90 -11.67 11.95
CA ARG A 107 6.22 -11.80 12.58
C ARG A 107 7.33 -11.05 11.85
N ALA A 108 7.23 -10.88 10.52
CA ALA A 108 8.20 -10.11 9.76
C ALA A 108 8.10 -8.59 10.03
N PHE A 109 6.91 -8.09 10.39
CA PHE A 109 6.67 -6.67 10.67
C PHE A 109 6.86 -6.29 12.14
N GLU A 110 6.78 -7.26 13.08
CA GLU A 110 6.99 -7.02 14.51
C GLU A 110 8.32 -6.30 14.81
N PRO A 111 9.50 -6.75 14.31
CA PRO A 111 10.76 -6.06 14.54
C PRO A 111 10.81 -4.63 13.98
N ILE A 112 10.14 -4.38 12.84
CA ILE A 112 10.06 -3.06 12.21
C ILE A 112 9.36 -2.08 13.16
N LYS A 113 8.19 -2.49 13.69
CA LYS A 113 7.42 -1.69 14.65
C LYS A 113 8.16 -1.53 15.97
N ASP A 114 8.78 -2.59 16.49
CA ASP A 114 9.54 -2.59 17.75
C ASP A 114 10.74 -1.63 17.70
N ALA A 115 11.39 -1.53 16.54
CA ALA A 115 12.49 -0.58 16.31
C ALA A 115 12.02 0.87 16.08
N GLY A 116 10.70 1.13 16.07
CA GLY A 116 10.14 2.45 15.77
C GLY A 116 10.24 2.84 14.29
N VAL A 117 10.52 1.89 13.42
CA VAL A 117 10.67 2.10 11.97
C VAL A 117 9.29 2.08 11.30
N THR A 118 9.09 2.97 10.34
CA THR A 118 7.82 3.06 9.59
C THR A 118 7.87 2.18 8.34
N PRO A 119 6.97 1.19 8.17
CA PRO A 119 6.98 0.33 6.98
C PRO A 119 6.32 1.00 5.77
N LEU A 120 6.94 0.85 4.60
CA LEU A 120 6.31 0.99 3.29
C LEU A 120 6.40 -0.36 2.57
N ALA A 121 5.29 -1.09 2.57
CA ALA A 121 5.23 -2.42 1.99
C ALA A 121 4.83 -2.37 0.50
N VAL A 122 5.36 -3.31 -0.27
CA VAL A 122 4.82 -3.64 -1.59
C VAL A 122 4.38 -5.09 -1.54
N GLY A 123 3.12 -5.31 -1.79
CA GLY A 123 2.49 -6.61 -1.62
C GLY A 123 2.52 -7.50 -2.84
N GLY A 124 2.06 -8.73 -2.60
CA GLY A 124 1.18 -9.40 -3.52
C GLY A 124 -0.27 -9.00 -3.23
N ASP A 125 -1.12 -9.96 -2.88
CA ASP A 125 -2.57 -9.69 -2.76
C ASP A 125 -2.94 -8.88 -1.51
N HIS A 126 -4.15 -8.32 -1.48
CA HIS A 126 -4.60 -7.43 -0.40
C HIS A 126 -4.76 -8.11 0.98
N SER A 127 -4.77 -9.44 1.06
CA SER A 127 -4.88 -10.16 2.35
C SER A 127 -3.70 -9.88 3.28
N ILE A 128 -2.55 -9.47 2.74
CA ILE A 128 -1.34 -9.14 3.52
C ILE A 128 -1.55 -7.93 4.43
N SER A 129 -2.50 -7.05 4.14
CA SER A 129 -2.70 -5.83 4.92
C SER A 129 -3.22 -6.15 6.32
N LEU A 130 -3.97 -7.24 6.49
CA LEU A 130 -4.42 -7.69 7.82
C LEU A 130 -3.25 -7.97 8.78
N PRO A 131 -2.31 -8.89 8.49
CA PRO A 131 -1.19 -9.16 9.40
C PRO A 131 -0.28 -7.94 9.60
N ILE A 132 -0.19 -7.01 8.65
CA ILE A 132 0.53 -5.74 8.85
C ILE A 132 -0.23 -4.85 9.85
N LEU A 133 -1.54 -4.68 9.67
CA LEU A 133 -2.40 -3.89 10.56
C LEU A 133 -2.44 -4.46 11.99
N ARG A 134 -2.39 -5.79 12.15
CA ARG A 134 -2.21 -6.43 13.46
C ARG A 134 -1.01 -5.88 14.22
N VAL A 135 0.11 -5.63 13.54
CA VAL A 135 1.30 -5.03 14.15
C VAL A 135 1.15 -3.53 14.35
N MET A 136 0.66 -2.83 13.32
CA MET A 136 0.61 -1.36 13.34
C MET A 136 -0.39 -0.82 14.35
N GLY A 137 -1.53 -1.50 14.52
CA GLY A 137 -2.62 -1.17 15.42
C GLY A 137 -2.63 -1.93 16.75
N ARG A 138 -1.56 -2.65 17.11
CA ARG A 138 -1.51 -3.43 18.37
C ARG A 138 -1.54 -2.60 19.66
N ILE A 139 -1.24 -1.30 19.59
CA ILE A 139 -1.24 -0.38 20.73
C ILE A 139 -2.57 0.38 20.80
N GLU A 140 -2.99 0.94 19.66
CA GLU A 140 -4.26 1.60 19.47
C GLU A 140 -4.75 1.34 18.04
N PRO A 141 -6.08 1.25 17.81
CA PRO A 141 -6.61 1.10 16.47
C PRO A 141 -6.20 2.27 15.58
N VAL A 142 -5.81 1.99 14.35
CA VAL A 142 -5.34 3.01 13.40
C VAL A 142 -6.51 3.53 12.56
N GLY A 143 -6.42 4.76 12.05
CA GLY A 143 -7.27 5.17 10.91
C GLY A 143 -6.76 4.56 9.61
N LEU A 144 -7.59 4.58 8.56
CA LEU A 144 -7.23 4.04 7.25
C LEU A 144 -7.70 4.93 6.11
N ILE A 145 -6.78 5.19 5.17
CA ILE A 145 -7.11 5.66 3.83
C ILE A 145 -6.90 4.47 2.89
N HIS A 146 -7.99 3.98 2.31
CA HIS A 146 -8.02 2.82 1.44
C HIS A 146 -8.43 3.28 0.03
N ILE A 147 -7.53 3.15 -0.94
CA ILE A 147 -7.76 3.55 -2.33
C ILE A 147 -7.83 2.28 -3.17
N ASP A 148 -9.01 1.96 -3.69
CA ASP A 148 -9.35 0.62 -4.20
C ASP A 148 -10.58 0.64 -5.12
N ALA A 149 -10.76 -0.37 -5.96
CA ALA A 149 -12.03 -0.66 -6.61
C ALA A 149 -13.05 -1.38 -5.68
N HIS A 150 -12.60 -2.04 -4.62
CA HIS A 150 -13.34 -2.92 -3.73
C HIS A 150 -13.27 -2.45 -2.27
N CYS A 151 -14.28 -2.78 -1.46
CA CYS A 151 -14.25 -2.43 -0.03
C CYS A 151 -13.38 -3.39 0.78
N ASP A 152 -13.17 -4.62 0.34
CA ASP A 152 -12.36 -5.61 1.07
C ASP A 152 -12.77 -5.84 2.54
N THR A 153 -14.08 -5.70 2.77
CA THR A 153 -14.78 -5.93 4.04
C THR A 153 -15.73 -7.13 3.95
N GLY A 154 -15.42 -8.11 3.10
CA GLY A 154 -16.14 -9.38 3.03
C GLY A 154 -16.00 -10.21 4.31
N ASP A 155 -16.68 -11.35 4.37
CA ASP A 155 -16.59 -12.29 5.48
C ASP A 155 -16.06 -13.65 5.01
N GLU A 156 -16.71 -14.77 5.33
CA GLU A 156 -16.26 -16.07 4.85
C GLU A 156 -16.55 -16.26 3.35
N TYR A 157 -15.53 -16.62 2.58
CA TYR A 157 -15.64 -16.99 1.19
C TYR A 157 -14.83 -18.26 0.89
N TYR A 158 -15.47 -19.24 0.24
CA TYR A 158 -14.90 -20.57 -0.02
C TYR A 158 -14.23 -21.24 1.20
N GLY A 159 -14.74 -20.99 2.40
CA GLY A 159 -14.26 -21.60 3.65
C GLY A 159 -13.07 -20.92 4.31
N SER A 160 -12.74 -19.68 3.92
CA SER A 160 -11.76 -18.86 4.65
C SER A 160 -12.27 -17.43 4.83
N ARG A 161 -11.81 -16.77 5.90
CA ARG A 161 -12.00 -15.32 6.16
C ARG A 161 -10.71 -14.53 5.93
N PHE A 162 -9.63 -15.18 5.47
CA PHE A 162 -8.30 -14.60 5.29
C PHE A 162 -7.93 -14.44 3.81
N HIS A 163 -8.93 -14.17 2.98
CA HIS A 163 -8.76 -13.88 1.56
C HIS A 163 -8.63 -12.38 1.30
N HIS A 164 -8.22 -12.01 0.09
CA HIS A 164 -7.92 -10.62 -0.26
C HIS A 164 -9.12 -9.66 -0.17
N GLY A 165 -10.35 -10.15 -0.37
CA GLY A 165 -11.57 -9.34 -0.17
C GLY A 165 -12.10 -9.20 1.27
N ALA A 166 -11.38 -9.60 2.31
CA ALA A 166 -11.82 -9.48 3.71
C ALA A 166 -10.86 -8.82 4.74
N PRO A 167 -9.62 -8.35 4.42
CA PRO A 167 -8.64 -7.93 5.42
C PRO A 167 -9.17 -6.84 6.36
N PHE A 168 -9.98 -5.90 5.86
CA PHE A 168 -10.41 -4.75 6.66
C PHE A 168 -11.58 -5.07 7.59
N SER A 169 -12.47 -6.01 7.24
CA SER A 169 -13.47 -6.49 8.19
C SER A 169 -12.80 -7.24 9.35
N ARG A 170 -11.77 -8.06 9.04
CA ARG A 170 -10.96 -8.75 10.05
C ARG A 170 -10.26 -7.75 10.97
N ALA A 171 -9.64 -6.72 10.41
CA ALA A 171 -8.92 -5.70 11.18
C ALA A 171 -9.82 -4.92 12.15
N VAL A 172 -11.07 -4.63 11.75
CA VAL A 172 -12.07 -4.01 12.64
C VAL A 172 -12.50 -4.98 13.74
N GLU A 173 -12.81 -6.24 13.42
CA GLU A 173 -13.22 -7.22 14.44
C GLU A 173 -12.09 -7.52 15.46
N GLU A 174 -10.83 -7.44 15.02
CA GLU A 174 -9.65 -7.58 15.90
C GLU A 174 -9.30 -6.32 16.68
N GLY A 175 -10.01 -5.19 16.45
CA GLY A 175 -9.79 -3.94 17.17
C GLY A 175 -8.48 -3.23 16.83
N VAL A 176 -7.86 -3.53 15.69
CA VAL A 176 -6.62 -2.90 15.22
C VAL A 176 -6.87 -1.80 14.18
N LEU A 177 -8.10 -1.69 13.69
CA LEU A 177 -8.55 -0.66 12.76
C LEU A 177 -9.80 0.05 13.31
N ASP A 178 -9.77 1.39 13.32
CA ASP A 178 -10.93 2.22 13.68
C ASP A 178 -11.81 2.46 12.44
N PRO A 179 -13.04 1.91 12.39
CA PRO A 179 -13.92 2.07 11.24
C PRO A 179 -14.42 3.52 11.07
N GLU A 180 -14.59 4.31 12.13
CA GLU A 180 -15.05 5.71 12.02
C GLU A 180 -13.95 6.63 11.46
N ARG A 181 -12.69 6.21 11.58
CA ARG A 181 -11.51 6.84 10.95
C ARG A 181 -11.06 6.11 9.69
N THR A 182 -11.96 5.39 9.02
CA THR A 182 -11.68 4.67 7.77
C THR A 182 -12.44 5.28 6.59
N VAL A 183 -11.71 5.60 5.52
CA VAL A 183 -12.26 6.07 4.24
C VAL A 183 -11.82 5.16 3.09
N GLN A 184 -12.79 4.71 2.29
CA GLN A 184 -12.59 3.82 1.14
C GLN A 184 -12.92 4.58 -0.14
N ILE A 185 -12.01 4.66 -1.10
CA ILE A 185 -12.08 5.62 -2.20
C ILE A 185 -11.89 4.91 -3.53
N GLY A 186 -12.88 5.05 -4.42
CA GLY A 186 -12.83 4.49 -5.78
C GLY A 186 -13.71 3.26 -6.01
N ILE A 187 -14.54 2.93 -5.02
CA ILE A 187 -15.35 1.72 -4.99
C ILE A 187 -16.31 1.66 -6.19
N ARG A 188 -16.27 0.55 -6.94
CA ARG A 188 -17.04 0.34 -8.18
C ARG A 188 -17.19 -1.15 -8.49
N GLY A 189 -17.68 -1.45 -9.70
CA GLY A 189 -17.86 -2.82 -10.17
C GLY A 189 -19.28 -3.35 -9.98
N THR A 190 -19.53 -4.53 -10.56
CA THR A 190 -20.82 -5.22 -10.41
C THR A 190 -20.86 -6.02 -9.12
N LEU A 191 -22.02 -6.12 -8.49
CA LEU A 191 -22.19 -6.82 -7.23
C LEU A 191 -23.06 -8.07 -7.40
N ASN A 192 -22.71 -9.13 -6.67
CA ASN A 192 -23.57 -10.31 -6.52
C ASN A 192 -24.73 -10.04 -5.55
N ASP A 193 -24.51 -9.16 -4.56
CA ASP A 193 -25.48 -8.73 -3.56
C ASP A 193 -25.35 -7.21 -3.35
N LEU A 194 -26.47 -6.49 -3.34
CA LEU A 194 -26.49 -5.05 -3.04
C LEU A 194 -26.01 -4.73 -1.61
N ASN A 195 -26.00 -5.73 -0.71
CA ASN A 195 -25.47 -5.62 0.64
C ASN A 195 -23.98 -5.97 0.75
N GLN A 196 -23.26 -6.17 -0.35
CA GLN A 196 -21.84 -6.56 -0.33
C GLN A 196 -20.95 -5.58 0.46
N TRP A 197 -21.34 -4.30 0.55
CA TRP A 197 -20.61 -3.26 1.30
C TRP A 197 -21.28 -2.91 2.64
N LYS A 198 -22.26 -3.68 3.08
CA LYS A 198 -23.05 -3.41 4.30
C LYS A 198 -22.16 -3.32 5.54
N PHE A 199 -21.12 -4.15 5.65
CA PHE A 199 -20.18 -4.10 6.77
C PHE A 199 -19.57 -2.69 6.92
N SER A 200 -19.04 -2.11 5.83
CA SER A 200 -18.43 -0.78 5.86
C SER A 200 -19.41 0.28 6.37
N TYR A 201 -20.64 0.29 5.82
CA TYR A 201 -21.65 1.27 6.21
C TYR A 201 -22.11 1.10 7.65
N ASP A 202 -22.37 -0.13 8.09
CA ASP A 202 -22.88 -0.43 9.44
C ASP A 202 -21.87 -0.08 10.54
N HIS A 203 -20.57 -0.17 10.25
CA HIS A 203 -19.51 0.15 11.21
C HIS A 203 -19.05 1.62 11.15
N GLY A 204 -19.65 2.44 10.28
CA GLY A 204 -19.37 3.88 10.20
C GLY A 204 -18.22 4.27 9.27
N MET A 205 -17.74 3.36 8.42
CA MET A 205 -16.73 3.69 7.41
C MET A 205 -17.28 4.64 6.34
N ARG A 206 -16.42 5.54 5.86
CA ARG A 206 -16.77 6.43 4.74
C ARG A 206 -16.44 5.79 3.40
N VAL A 207 -17.46 5.25 2.73
CA VAL A 207 -17.33 4.68 1.37
C VAL A 207 -17.59 5.76 0.32
N ILE A 208 -16.57 6.15 -0.46
CA ILE A 208 -16.65 7.08 -1.58
C ILE A 208 -16.58 6.30 -2.89
N ARG A 209 -17.75 6.01 -3.47
CA ARG A 209 -17.86 5.30 -4.74
C ARG A 209 -17.28 6.11 -5.89
N MET A 210 -16.84 5.43 -6.95
CA MET A 210 -16.28 6.10 -8.14
C MET A 210 -17.25 7.13 -8.74
N ASP A 211 -18.56 6.86 -8.78
CA ASP A 211 -19.57 7.82 -9.25
C ASP A 211 -19.58 9.11 -8.43
N GLU A 212 -19.45 8.99 -7.11
CA GLU A 212 -19.37 10.12 -6.19
C GLU A 212 -18.05 10.87 -6.34
N VAL A 213 -16.92 10.15 -6.55
CA VAL A 213 -15.63 10.77 -6.86
C VAL A 213 -15.74 11.65 -8.12
N ARG A 214 -16.42 11.18 -9.17
CA ARG A 214 -16.64 12.00 -10.39
C ARG A 214 -17.51 13.23 -10.13
N GLN A 215 -18.49 13.13 -9.24
CA GLN A 215 -19.37 14.25 -8.90
C GLN A 215 -18.68 15.31 -8.03
N MET A 216 -17.91 14.87 -7.02
CA MET A 216 -17.26 15.76 -6.05
C MET A 216 -15.94 16.35 -6.57
N GLY A 217 -15.24 15.64 -7.45
CA GLY A 217 -13.89 15.95 -7.90
C GLY A 217 -12.80 15.58 -6.89
N ILE A 218 -11.59 15.32 -7.39
CA ILE A 218 -10.45 14.81 -6.62
C ILE A 218 -10.10 15.70 -5.41
N GLU A 219 -10.15 17.02 -5.53
CA GLU A 219 -9.84 17.94 -4.43
C GLU A 219 -10.80 17.77 -3.24
N SER A 220 -12.09 17.60 -3.51
CA SER A 220 -13.12 17.39 -2.47
C SER A 220 -12.97 16.02 -1.83
N VAL A 221 -12.61 14.99 -2.62
CA VAL A 221 -12.31 13.65 -2.12
C VAL A 221 -11.12 13.67 -1.15
N ILE A 222 -10.05 14.39 -1.50
CA ILE A 222 -8.88 14.56 -0.63
C ILE A 222 -9.29 15.26 0.69
N LYS A 223 -10.08 16.34 0.62
CA LYS A 223 -10.57 17.04 1.81
C LYS A 223 -11.40 16.12 2.71
N GLU A 224 -12.28 15.32 2.12
CA GLU A 224 -13.11 14.37 2.85
C GLU A 224 -12.26 13.27 3.50
N ALA A 225 -11.29 12.70 2.77
CA ALA A 225 -10.39 11.69 3.31
C ALA A 225 -9.64 12.20 4.53
N ARG A 226 -9.08 13.42 4.45
CA ARG A 226 -8.41 14.08 5.59
C ARG A 226 -9.35 14.35 6.76
N ARG A 227 -10.60 14.75 6.49
CA ARG A 227 -11.61 14.99 7.53
C ARG A 227 -11.93 13.70 8.29
N VAL A 228 -12.09 12.58 7.58
CA VAL A 228 -12.40 11.28 8.18
C VAL A 228 -11.25 10.79 9.06
N VAL A 229 -10.02 10.81 8.54
CA VAL A 229 -8.87 10.29 9.30
C VAL A 229 -8.32 11.26 10.34
N GLY A 230 -8.68 12.55 10.32
CA GLY A 230 -8.24 13.54 11.31
C GLY A 230 -6.72 13.55 11.56
N ASP A 231 -6.32 13.77 12.82
CA ASP A 231 -4.90 13.95 13.20
C ASP A 231 -4.25 12.70 13.83
N GLY A 232 -5.02 11.66 14.14
CA GLY A 232 -4.53 10.42 14.76
C GLY A 232 -3.70 9.54 13.80
N PRO A 233 -3.08 8.46 14.32
CA PRO A 233 -2.27 7.55 13.52
C PRO A 233 -3.11 6.94 12.39
N THR A 234 -2.58 6.99 11.17
CA THR A 234 -3.28 6.58 9.96
C THR A 234 -2.40 5.67 9.11
N TYR A 235 -2.97 4.59 8.60
CA TYR A 235 -2.36 3.72 7.61
C TYR A 235 -2.89 4.07 6.21
N LEU A 236 -2.05 4.02 5.18
CA LEU A 236 -2.47 4.18 3.79
C LEU A 236 -2.33 2.84 3.08
N SER A 237 -3.42 2.34 2.51
CA SER A 237 -3.38 1.18 1.64
C SER A 237 -3.83 1.56 0.24
N PHE A 238 -2.98 1.27 -0.75
CA PHE A 238 -3.25 1.56 -2.16
C PHE A 238 -3.30 0.26 -2.95
N ASP A 239 -4.49 -0.13 -3.40
CA ASP A 239 -4.67 -1.20 -4.35
C ASP A 239 -4.45 -0.67 -5.78
N ILE A 240 -3.59 -1.35 -6.55
CA ILE A 240 -3.32 -0.91 -7.93
C ILE A 240 -4.57 -1.02 -8.83
N ASP A 241 -5.54 -1.85 -8.48
CA ASP A 241 -6.81 -2.00 -9.20
C ASP A 241 -7.77 -0.82 -9.01
N ALA A 242 -7.46 0.11 -8.10
CA ALA A 242 -8.12 1.41 -8.02
C ALA A 242 -7.97 2.19 -9.34
N LEU A 243 -6.84 2.00 -10.04
CA LEU A 243 -6.61 2.56 -11.36
C LEU A 243 -7.44 1.83 -12.41
N ASP A 244 -7.83 2.56 -13.47
CA ASP A 244 -8.48 1.92 -14.61
C ASP A 244 -7.52 0.90 -15.26
N PRO A 245 -8.02 -0.24 -15.78
CA PRO A 245 -7.19 -1.23 -16.48
C PRO A 245 -6.40 -0.69 -17.67
N ALA A 246 -6.76 0.48 -18.22
CA ALA A 246 -5.95 1.21 -19.19
C ALA A 246 -4.58 1.66 -18.63
N TYR A 247 -4.47 1.81 -17.31
CA TYR A 247 -3.26 2.24 -16.59
C TYR A 247 -2.64 1.14 -15.71
N ALA A 248 -3.46 0.20 -15.23
CA ALA A 248 -3.03 -0.94 -14.41
C ALA A 248 -3.65 -2.26 -14.89
N PRO A 249 -3.30 -2.76 -16.09
CA PRO A 249 -3.85 -4.01 -16.60
C PRO A 249 -3.43 -5.25 -15.78
N GLY A 250 -2.29 -5.17 -15.09
CA GLY A 250 -1.67 -6.24 -14.33
C GLY A 250 -2.12 -6.32 -12.88
N THR A 251 -3.38 -6.68 -12.65
CA THR A 251 -3.97 -6.91 -11.32
C THR A 251 -4.83 -8.18 -11.30
N GLY A 252 -5.21 -8.70 -10.14
CA GLY A 252 -6.09 -9.87 -10.00
C GLY A 252 -7.55 -9.60 -10.43
N THR A 253 -8.10 -8.43 -10.06
CA THR A 253 -9.55 -8.11 -10.11
C THR A 253 -9.80 -6.75 -10.77
N PRO A 254 -9.69 -6.63 -12.11
CA PRO A 254 -9.74 -5.35 -12.78
C PRO A 254 -11.18 -4.86 -12.92
N GLU A 255 -11.44 -3.63 -12.52
CA GLU A 255 -12.74 -2.98 -12.72
C GLU A 255 -12.59 -1.73 -13.61
N ILE A 256 -13.34 -1.65 -14.72
CA ILE A 256 -13.28 -0.49 -15.63
C ILE A 256 -13.87 0.79 -15.01
N GLY A 257 -13.58 1.95 -15.61
CA GLY A 257 -14.05 3.25 -15.13
C GLY A 257 -13.24 3.80 -13.95
N GLY A 258 -12.02 3.28 -13.78
CA GLY A 258 -11.13 3.54 -12.65
C GLY A 258 -10.43 4.90 -12.68
N PHE A 259 -9.53 5.13 -11.73
CA PHE A 259 -8.69 6.33 -11.73
C PHE A 259 -7.70 6.33 -12.90
N THR A 260 -7.41 7.51 -13.45
CA THR A 260 -6.20 7.67 -14.24
C THR A 260 -4.96 7.61 -13.35
N SER A 261 -3.78 7.26 -13.89
CA SER A 261 -2.53 7.31 -13.10
C SER A 261 -2.29 8.69 -12.47
N TYR A 262 -2.69 9.77 -13.16
CA TYR A 262 -2.53 11.13 -12.65
C TYR A 262 -3.46 11.41 -11.46
N GLU A 263 -4.71 10.95 -11.50
CA GLU A 263 -5.63 11.06 -10.37
C GLU A 263 -5.12 10.28 -9.15
N GLY A 264 -4.57 9.07 -9.36
CA GLY A 264 -3.91 8.30 -8.29
C GLY A 264 -2.76 9.09 -7.63
N GLN A 265 -1.91 9.74 -8.42
CA GLN A 265 -0.86 10.61 -7.90
C GLN A 265 -1.42 11.82 -7.12
N LEU A 266 -2.48 12.44 -7.61
CA LEU A 266 -3.11 13.58 -6.92
C LEU A 266 -3.71 13.18 -5.57
N LEU A 267 -4.38 12.02 -5.50
CA LEU A 267 -4.92 11.48 -4.26
C LEU A 267 -3.81 11.32 -3.22
N VAL A 268 -2.72 10.62 -3.56
CA VAL A 268 -1.58 10.41 -2.65
C VAL A 268 -0.94 11.72 -2.23
N ARG A 269 -0.61 12.61 -3.18
CA ARG A 269 0.00 13.92 -2.86
C ARG A 269 -0.89 14.78 -1.95
N GLY A 270 -2.20 14.69 -2.11
CA GLY A 270 -3.19 15.39 -1.28
C GLY A 270 -3.19 15.00 0.20
N LEU A 271 -2.55 13.88 0.54
CA LEU A 271 -2.42 13.38 1.92
C LEU A 271 -1.25 13.99 2.68
N LEU A 272 -0.46 14.88 2.07
CA LEU A 272 0.65 15.56 2.75
C LEU A 272 0.20 16.22 4.07
N GLY A 273 0.92 15.95 5.16
CA GLY A 273 0.55 16.44 6.49
C GLY A 273 -0.29 15.47 7.33
N VAL A 274 -0.91 14.43 6.75
CA VAL A 274 -1.56 13.34 7.51
C VAL A 274 -0.52 12.62 8.36
N ASN A 275 -0.90 12.17 9.56
CA ASN A 275 -0.05 11.38 10.46
C ASN A 275 0.03 9.92 9.98
N LEU A 276 0.72 9.70 8.87
CA LEU A 276 0.91 8.37 8.31
C LEU A 276 1.94 7.59 9.14
N ILE A 277 1.55 6.39 9.60
CA ILE A 277 2.39 5.50 10.40
C ILE A 277 2.91 4.28 9.64
N GLY A 278 2.47 4.10 8.41
CA GLY A 278 2.86 3.03 7.51
C GLY A 278 1.98 3.07 6.27
N ALA A 279 2.39 2.35 5.24
CA ALA A 279 1.58 2.19 4.03
C ALA A 279 1.91 0.90 3.28
N ASP A 280 0.99 0.46 2.43
CA ASP A 280 1.22 -0.60 1.45
C ASP A 280 0.73 -0.21 0.03
N LEU A 281 1.31 -0.89 -0.96
CA LEU A 281 0.88 -0.90 -2.34
C LEU A 281 0.74 -2.36 -2.79
N VAL A 282 -0.47 -2.78 -3.16
CA VAL A 282 -0.82 -4.20 -3.35
C VAL A 282 -1.37 -4.50 -4.75
N GLU A 283 -1.61 -5.79 -5.00
CA GLU A 283 -2.25 -6.35 -6.20
C GLU A 283 -1.53 -6.15 -7.54
N VAL A 284 -0.27 -5.70 -7.55
CA VAL A 284 0.56 -5.73 -8.76
C VAL A 284 0.80 -7.18 -9.15
N SER A 285 0.21 -7.60 -10.28
CA SER A 285 0.29 -8.96 -10.82
C SER A 285 1.01 -8.99 -12.18
N PRO A 286 2.34 -9.18 -12.20
CA PRO A 286 3.15 -9.20 -13.41
C PRO A 286 2.68 -10.12 -14.54
N PRO A 287 2.11 -11.32 -14.29
CA PRO A 287 1.62 -12.17 -15.39
C PRO A 287 0.52 -11.55 -16.25
N PHE A 288 -0.20 -10.56 -15.72
CA PHE A 288 -1.24 -9.81 -16.45
C PHE A 288 -0.79 -8.40 -16.85
N ASP A 289 0.45 -8.02 -16.50
CA ASP A 289 0.98 -6.71 -16.82
C ASP A 289 1.40 -6.65 -18.29
N HIS A 290 1.04 -5.57 -18.98
CA HIS A 290 1.43 -5.34 -20.36
C HIS A 290 2.51 -4.27 -20.42
N ALA A 291 3.65 -4.58 -21.03
CA ALA A 291 4.77 -3.66 -21.18
C ALA A 291 5.23 -3.01 -19.85
N HIS A 292 5.07 -3.72 -18.73
CA HIS A 292 5.40 -3.27 -17.37
C HIS A 292 4.66 -1.99 -16.93
N LEU A 293 3.51 -1.67 -17.53
CA LEU A 293 2.74 -0.46 -17.22
C LEU A 293 2.31 -0.43 -15.75
N THR A 294 1.84 -1.55 -15.24
CA THR A 294 1.33 -1.69 -13.87
C THR A 294 2.48 -1.67 -12.86
N SER A 295 3.56 -2.38 -13.17
CA SER A 295 4.78 -2.39 -12.35
C SER A 295 5.40 -0.99 -12.25
N LEU A 296 5.38 -0.22 -13.34
CA LEU A 296 5.81 1.19 -13.36
C LEU A 296 4.83 2.11 -12.60
N ALA A 297 3.52 1.90 -12.76
CA ALA A 297 2.51 2.64 -12.01
C ALA A 297 2.70 2.42 -10.50
N GLY A 298 2.89 1.16 -10.09
CA GLY A 298 3.19 0.78 -8.73
C GLY A 298 4.46 1.42 -8.20
N ALA A 299 5.58 1.32 -8.93
CA ALA A 299 6.82 1.99 -8.55
C ALA A 299 6.67 3.52 -8.44
N SER A 300 5.89 4.14 -9.31
CA SER A 300 5.65 5.59 -9.29
C SER A 300 4.80 6.01 -8.09
N LEU A 301 3.72 5.27 -7.79
CA LEU A 301 2.85 5.51 -6.64
C LEU A 301 3.58 5.24 -5.32
N MET A 302 4.37 4.17 -5.26
CA MET A 302 5.24 3.90 -4.10
C MET A 302 6.18 5.08 -3.82
N PHE A 303 6.72 5.75 -4.84
CA PHE A 303 7.55 6.94 -4.64
C PHE A 303 6.74 8.15 -4.15
N GLU A 304 5.51 8.36 -4.64
CA GLU A 304 4.61 9.39 -4.09
C GLU A 304 4.30 9.14 -2.61
N ILE A 305 4.00 7.88 -2.25
CA ILE A 305 3.74 7.45 -0.88
C ILE A 305 4.99 7.66 -0.01
N LEU A 306 6.17 7.27 -0.51
CA LEU A 306 7.44 7.47 0.21
C LEU A 306 7.70 8.94 0.54
N CYS A 307 7.36 9.87 -0.36
CA CYS A 307 7.54 11.29 -0.12
C CYS A 307 6.66 11.80 1.02
N ILE A 308 5.37 11.47 1.02
CA ILE A 308 4.44 11.91 2.09
C ILE A 308 4.72 11.18 3.43
N LEU A 309 5.22 9.95 3.37
CA LEU A 309 5.61 9.18 4.55
C LEU A 309 6.89 9.75 5.17
N ALA A 310 7.87 10.13 4.35
CA ALA A 310 9.08 10.82 4.81
C ALA A 310 8.77 12.16 5.47
N ASP A 311 7.83 12.95 4.92
CA ASP A 311 7.32 14.17 5.57
C ASP A 311 6.72 13.84 6.95
N ALA A 312 5.81 12.86 7.02
CA ALA A 312 5.17 12.47 8.28
C ALA A 312 6.17 12.00 9.34
N VAL A 313 7.16 11.20 8.96
CA VAL A 313 8.21 10.70 9.87
C VAL A 313 9.13 11.83 10.33
N SER A 314 9.49 12.77 9.45
CA SER A 314 10.38 13.90 9.79
C SER A 314 9.79 14.89 10.81
N ARG A 315 8.46 14.86 11.01
CA ARG A 315 7.73 15.73 11.95
C ARG A 315 7.58 15.12 13.35
N ARG A 316 8.05 13.89 13.57
CA ARG A 316 7.95 13.18 14.86
C ARG A 316 9.06 13.55 15.84
#